data_AF-A0A820QCC9-F1
#
_entry.id   AF-A0A820QCC9-F1
#
_cell.length_a   1.000
_cell.length_b   1.000
_cell.length_c   1.000
_cell.angle_alpha   90.00
_cell.angle_beta   90.00
_cell.angle_gamma   90.00
#
_symmetry.space_group_name_H-M   'P 1'
#
loop_
_entity.id
_entity.type
_entity.pdbx_description
1 polymer ?
#
loop_
_entity_poly.entity_id
_entity_poly.type
_entity_poly.pdbx_seq_one_letter_code
_entity_poly.pdbx_strand_id
1 'polypeptide(L)' 'MSVIGHTRAPPPIPAKPGYVTMVKALYSYAARSPEELSFEEGEILYVTDDVKYKDWYLATTNKNRTGGLIPKKIM' A
#
# COMPACT_ATOMS: atom_id res chain seq x y z
N MET A 1 -32.68 9.08 -6.38
CA MET A 1 -32.32 8.47 -5.07
C MET A 1 -30.89 7.98 -5.21
N SER A 2 -29.98 8.45 -4.36
CA SER A 2 -28.53 8.49 -4.59
C SER A 2 -27.83 7.15 -4.82
N VAL A 3 -26.81 7.20 -5.68
CA VAL A 3 -25.86 6.15 -6.04
C VAL A 3 -24.88 5.84 -4.89
N ILE A 4 -24.66 4.55 -4.55
CA ILE A 4 -23.41 4.10 -3.89
C ILE A 4 -23.11 2.64 -4.24
N GLY A 5 -22.46 2.42 -5.39
CA GLY A 5 -21.98 1.10 -5.80
C GLY A 5 -20.74 0.70 -5.00
N HIS A 6 -20.90 -0.17 -4.00
CA HIS A 6 -19.79 -0.82 -3.32
C HIS A 6 -19.44 -2.11 -4.07
N THR A 7 -18.53 -2.04 -5.04
CA THR A 7 -18.02 -3.24 -5.72
C THR A 7 -17.10 -4.00 -4.77
N ARG A 8 -17.57 -5.14 -4.26
CA ARG A 8 -16.82 -6.08 -3.42
C ARG A 8 -15.57 -6.58 -4.18
N ALA A 9 -14.39 -6.36 -3.61
CA ALA A 9 -13.13 -6.83 -4.17
C ALA A 9 -13.06 -8.38 -4.17
N PRO A 10 -12.39 -9.00 -5.16
CA PRO A 10 -12.22 -10.45 -5.26
C PRO A 10 -11.35 -11.00 -4.10
N PRO A 11 -11.42 -12.31 -3.80
CA PRO A 11 -10.67 -12.90 -2.69
C PRO A 11 -9.15 -12.76 -2.90
N PRO A 12 -8.36 -12.56 -1.83
CA PRO A 12 -6.92 -12.37 -1.93
C PRO A 12 -6.26 -13.65 -2.45
N ILE A 13 -5.45 -13.51 -3.50
CA ILE A 13 -4.61 -14.57 -4.04
C ILE A 13 -3.62 -14.96 -2.93
N PRO A 14 -3.44 -16.25 -2.60
CA PRO A 14 -2.50 -16.66 -1.57
C PRO A 14 -1.09 -16.18 -1.93
N ALA A 15 -0.56 -15.25 -1.13
CA ALA A 15 0.76 -14.69 -1.29
C ALA A 15 1.80 -15.83 -1.25
N LYS A 16 2.54 -16.00 -2.34
CA LYS A 16 3.63 -16.98 -2.43
C LYS A 16 4.74 -16.57 -1.44
N PRO A 17 5.23 -17.45 -0.57
CA PRO A 17 6.27 -17.10 0.39
C PRO A 17 7.59 -16.89 -0.35
N GLY A 18 8.13 -15.66 -0.36
CA GLY A 18 9.55 -15.46 -0.68
C GLY A 18 9.98 -14.18 -1.40
N TYR A 19 9.08 -13.31 -1.89
CA TYR A 19 9.49 -12.03 -2.49
C TYR A 19 8.94 -10.87 -1.69
N VAL A 20 9.80 -10.26 -0.86
CA VAL A 20 9.52 -8.94 -0.29
C VAL A 20 9.91 -7.92 -1.35
N THR A 21 8.93 -7.35 -2.04
CA THR A 21 9.17 -6.29 -3.03
C THR A 21 9.53 -5.01 -2.28
N MET A 22 10.74 -4.49 -2.48
CA MET A 22 11.16 -3.19 -1.93
C MET A 22 10.93 -2.10 -2.97
N VAL A 23 10.32 -1.00 -2.54
CA VAL A 23 10.11 0.20 -3.35
C VAL A 23 10.72 1.40 -2.64
N LYS A 24 11.18 2.39 -3.41
CA LYS A 24 11.72 3.65 -2.89
C LYS A 24 10.73 4.76 -3.17
N ALA A 25 10.33 5.50 -2.14
CA ALA A 25 9.47 6.66 -2.32
C ALA A 25 10.16 7.72 -3.20
N LEU A 26 9.52 8.15 -4.28
CA LEU A 26 10.02 9.24 -5.13
C LEU A 26 9.69 10.61 -4.56
N TYR A 27 8.69 10.68 -3.68
CA TYR A 27 8.21 11.89 -3.02
C TYR A 27 7.74 11.56 -1.60
N SER A 28 7.72 12.55 -0.72
CA SER A 28 7.10 12.39 0.60
C SER A 28 5.58 12.29 0.51
N TYR A 29 4.99 11.52 1.40
CA TYR A 29 3.55 11.31 1.46
C TYR A 29 3.06 11.35 2.89
N ALA A 30 2.06 12.20 3.14
CA ALA A 30 1.36 12.25 4.42
C ALA A 30 0.06 11.46 4.31
N ALA A 31 -0.10 10.45 5.16
CA ALA A 31 -1.33 9.68 5.30
C ALA A 31 -2.52 10.60 5.57
N ARG A 32 -3.58 10.43 4.77
CA ARG A 32 -4.85 11.15 4.86
C ARG A 32 -5.92 10.36 5.59
N SER A 33 -5.66 9.08 5.84
CA SER A 33 -6.54 8.15 6.53
C SER A 33 -5.72 7.20 7.41
N PRO A 34 -6.31 6.64 8.49
CA PRO A 34 -5.59 5.78 9.42
C PRO A 34 -5.13 4.44 8.81
N GLU A 35 -5.66 4.08 7.64
CA GLU A 35 -5.25 2.90 6.87
C GLU A 35 -4.07 3.18 5.93
N GLU A 36 -3.69 4.45 5.75
CA GLU A 36 -2.58 4.88 4.90
C GLU A 36 -1.28 5.04 5.71
N LEU A 37 -0.15 4.90 5.04
CA LEU A 37 1.17 5.02 5.67
C LEU A 37 1.84 6.33 5.26
N SER A 38 2.29 7.12 6.23
CA SER A 38 3.14 8.30 5.99
C SER A 38 4.59 7.88 5.83
N PHE A 39 5.29 8.50 4.88
CA PHE A 39 6.71 8.24 4.60
C PHE A 39 7.39 9.46 3.95
N GLU A 40 8.71 9.49 3.99
CA GLU A 40 9.52 10.56 3.41
C GLU A 40 10.03 10.23 2.00
N GLU A 41 10.41 11.26 1.26
CA GLU A 41 11.07 11.09 -0.03
C GLU A 41 12.38 10.29 0.16
N GLY A 42 12.57 9.28 -0.67
CA GLY A 42 13.73 8.41 -0.63
C GLY A 42 13.67 7.29 0.42
N GLU A 43 12.59 7.20 1.20
CA GLU A 43 12.39 6.12 2.16
C GLU A 43 12.12 4.78 1.47
N ILE A 44 12.63 3.70 2.05
CA ILE A 44 12.45 2.33 1.54
C ILE A 44 11.24 1.71 2.23
N LEU A 45 10.30 1.24 1.40
CA LEU A 45 9.05 0.62 1.82
C LEU A 45 9.02 -0.83 1.38
N TYR A 46 8.51 -1.70 2.24
CA TYR A 46 8.44 -3.14 2.01
C TYR A 46 7.01 -3.51 1.66
N VAL A 47 6.76 -3.78 0.37
CA VAL A 47 5.44 -4.16 -0.13
C VAL A 47 5.14 -5.60 0.30
N THR A 48 4.05 -5.74 1.04
CA THR A 48 3.54 -7.02 1.53
C THR A 48 2.38 -7.55 0.68
N ASP A 49 1.66 -6.66 -0.02
CA ASP A 49 0.60 -7.02 -0.97
C ASP A 49 0.51 -5.98 -2.10
N ASP A 50 0.69 -6.43 -3.34
CA ASP A 50 0.58 -5.62 -4.54
C ASP A 50 -0.61 -5.97 -5.45
N VAL A 51 -1.28 -7.07 -5.14
CA VAL A 51 -2.35 -7.65 -5.96
C VAL A 51 -3.74 -7.21 -5.51
N LYS A 52 -3.91 -6.90 -4.22
CA LYS A 52 -5.22 -6.64 -3.63
C LYS A 52 -5.85 -5.31 -4.07
N TYR A 53 -5.04 -4.30 -4.37
CA TYR A 53 -5.52 -2.97 -4.72
C TYR A 53 -4.88 -2.49 -6.02
N LYS A 54 -5.71 -2.03 -6.97
CA LYS A 54 -5.25 -1.62 -8.30
C LYS A 54 -4.27 -0.45 -8.24
N ASP A 55 -4.58 0.56 -7.44
CA ASP A 55 -3.84 1.82 -7.34
C ASP A 55 -3.01 1.97 -6.05
N TRP A 56 -3.03 0.96 -5.16
CA TRP A 56 -2.36 0.99 -3.86
C TRP A 56 -1.50 -0.25 -3.61
N TYR A 57 -0.35 -0.08 -2.97
CA TYR A 57 0.40 -1.17 -2.35
C TYR A 57 0.07 -1.22 -0.86
N LEU A 58 -0.03 -2.41 -0.29
CA LEU A 58 0.10 -2.57 1.14
C LEU A 58 1.58 -2.71 1.46
N ALA A 59 2.10 -1.86 2.32
CA ALA A 59 3.51 -1.86 2.68
C ALA A 59 3.74 -1.59 4.16
N THR A 60 4.93 -1.91 4.62
CA THR A 60 5.42 -1.57 5.95
C THR A 60 6.71 -0.75 5.83
N THR A 61 6.99 0.10 6.81
CA THR A 61 8.29 0.77 6.92
C THR A 61 9.20 -0.01 7.88
N ASN A 62 10.50 0.27 7.86
CA ASN A 62 11.42 -0.30 8.85
C ASN A 62 11.10 0.14 10.30
N LYS A 63 10.54 1.35 10.46
CA LYS A 63 10.17 1.95 11.75
C LYS A 63 8.80 1.48 12.22
N ASN A 64 7.85 1.30 11.31
CA ASN A 64 6.48 0.92 11.60
C ASN A 64 6.15 -0.43 10.97
N ARG A 65 6.13 -1.47 11.81
CA ARG A 65 5.70 -2.82 11.41
C ARG A 65 4.19 -2.94 11.20
N THR A 66 3.43 -1.88 11.49
CA THR A 66 2.01 -1.80 11.16
C THR A 66 1.90 -1.49 9.66
N GLY A 67 1.33 -2.41 8.89
CA GLY A 67 1.15 -2.23 7.46
C GLY A 67 0.13 -1.14 7.16
N GLY A 68 0.39 -0.36 6.11
CA GLY A 68 -0.51 0.67 5.62
C GLY A 68 -0.48 0.80 4.10
N LEU A 69 -1.49 1.45 3.56
CA LEU A 69 -1.65 1.68 2.14
C LEU A 69 -0.73 2.80 1.66
N ILE A 70 -0.03 2.56 0.56
CA ILE A 70 0.81 3.55 -0.13
C ILE A 70 0.41 3.64 -1.60
N PRO A 71 0.39 4.85 -2.20
CA PRO A 71 -0.05 5.00 -3.58
C PRO A 71 1.04 4.53 -4.57
N LYS A 72 0.66 3.70 -5.56
CA LYS A 72 1.62 3.14 -6.54
C LYS A 72 2.27 4.18 -7.44
N LYS A 73 1.59 5.31 -7.66
CA LYS A 73 1.99 6.33 -8.65
C LYS A 73 3.23 7.15 -8.24
N ILE A 74 3.61 7.13 -6.97
CA ILE A 74 4.71 7.95 -6.41
C ILE A 74 5.86 7.09 -5.87
N MET A 75 5.87 5.82 -6.25
CA MET A 75 6.92 4.84 -6.00
C MET A 75 7.83 4.74 -7.23
#